data_AF-A0A520KM37-F1
#
_entry.id   AF-A0A520KM37-F1
#
_cell.length_a   1.000
_cell.length_b   1.000
_cell.length_c   1.000
_cell.angle_alpha   90.00
_cell.angle_beta   90.00
_cell.angle_gamma   90.00
#
_symmetry.space_group_name_H-M   'P 1'
#
loop_
_entity.id
_entity.type
_entity.pdbx_description
1 polymer ?
#
loop_
_entity_poly.entity_id
_entity_poly.type
_entity_poly.pdbx_seq_one_letter_code
_entity_poly.pdbx_strand_id
1 'polypeptide(L)'
;LEYGGILTIAMYTGAVYAAIRNGADVMKTVSDPLFQAMVIPLLITATAPMLKSMKEGHGLLHGMPEMVSTLIESTLALLSNSLSFIRLAAFAVAHETFGVLAGMFTVGSTSITPENLIHLLTNPVSLIAFTFINIAVIGLEGLLSFIQAMRLTFYEFFTKFYSANGRPFLRVRELLSA
;
A
#
# COMPACT_ATOMS: atom_id res chain seq x y z
N LEU A 1 -16.25 12.94 5.34
CA LEU A 1 -16.11 11.67 4.59
C LEU A 1 -17.40 10.85 4.68
N GLU A 2 -18.52 11.42 4.21
CA GLU A 2 -19.86 10.81 4.32
C GLU A 2 -20.27 10.06 3.03
N TYR A 3 -19.38 10.02 2.04
CA TYR A 3 -19.61 9.33 0.76
C TYR A 3 -18.79 8.05 0.73
N GLY A 4 -19.52 6.93 0.75
CA GLY A 4 -19.06 5.60 1.14
C GLY A 4 -17.90 5.01 0.33
N GLY A 5 -17.23 4.06 0.97
CA GLY A 5 -16.01 3.39 0.52
C GLY A 5 -16.08 2.75 -0.88
N ILE A 6 -17.26 2.51 -1.43
CA ILE A 6 -17.44 1.96 -2.79
C ILE A 6 -17.01 2.96 -3.86
N LEU A 7 -17.35 4.25 -3.69
CA LEU A 7 -16.95 5.30 -4.63
C LEU A 7 -15.43 5.49 -4.62
N THR A 8 -14.82 5.36 -3.45
CA THR A 8 -13.37 5.46 -3.27
C THR A 8 -12.65 4.27 -3.88
N ILE A 9 -13.15 3.04 -3.69
CA ILE A 9 -12.60 1.84 -4.35
C ILE A 9 -12.67 1.99 -5.88
N ALA A 10 -13.84 2.37 -6.42
CA ALA A 10 -14.02 2.54 -7.86
C ALA A 10 -13.02 3.55 -8.46
N MET A 11 -12.74 4.64 -7.73
CA MET A 11 -11.69 5.59 -8.07
C MET A 11 -10.29 4.98 -8.11
N TYR A 12 -9.88 4.26 -7.05
CA TYR A 12 -8.54 3.67 -6.97
C TYR A 12 -8.33 2.57 -8.02
N THR A 13 -9.34 1.75 -8.30
CA THR A 13 -9.22 0.67 -9.29
C THR A 13 -9.18 1.20 -10.72
N GLY A 14 -9.99 2.23 -11.05
CA GLY A 14 -9.93 2.91 -12.35
C GLY A 14 -8.56 3.54 -12.62
N ALA A 15 -7.95 4.13 -11.58
CA ALA A 15 -6.63 4.75 -11.66
C ALA A 15 -5.51 3.81 -12.08
N VAL A 16 -5.45 2.68 -11.39
CA VAL A 16 -4.41 1.69 -11.63
C VAL A 16 -4.59 1.09 -13.01
N TYR A 17 -5.83 0.87 -13.46
CA TYR A 17 -6.11 0.34 -14.79
C TYR A 17 -5.72 1.30 -15.93
N ALA A 18 -5.98 2.60 -15.79
CA ALA A 18 -5.58 3.63 -16.76
C ALA A 18 -4.06 3.75 -16.88
N ALA A 19 -3.36 3.74 -15.74
CA ALA A 19 -1.90 3.85 -15.69
C ALA A 19 -1.20 2.65 -16.33
N ILE A 20 -1.73 1.44 -16.15
CA ILE A 20 -1.20 0.21 -16.74
C ILE A 20 -1.44 0.18 -18.26
N ARG A 21 -2.61 0.63 -18.73
CA ARG A 21 -2.95 0.66 -20.16
C ARG A 21 -2.06 1.60 -20.99
N ASN A 22 -1.63 2.71 -20.39
CA ASN A 22 -0.83 3.73 -21.07
C ASN A 22 0.68 3.63 -20.84
N GLY A 23 1.15 2.52 -20.28
CA GLY A 23 2.59 2.26 -20.15
C GLY A 23 3.33 3.26 -19.26
N ALA A 24 2.67 3.81 -18.24
CA ALA A 24 3.24 4.75 -17.26
C ALA A 24 3.75 6.10 -17.82
N ASP A 25 3.34 6.49 -19.03
CA ASP A 25 3.70 7.77 -19.64
C ASP A 25 2.80 8.90 -19.12
N VAL A 26 3.37 9.85 -18.37
CA VAL A 26 2.64 10.85 -17.56
C VAL A 26 1.78 11.76 -18.44
N MET A 27 2.29 12.15 -19.62
CA MET A 27 1.60 13.09 -20.50
C MET A 27 0.35 12.48 -21.16
N LYS A 28 0.43 11.21 -21.56
CA LYS A 28 -0.69 10.48 -22.19
C LYS A 28 -1.71 10.00 -21.17
N THR A 29 -1.26 9.66 -19.97
CA THR A 29 -2.12 9.25 -18.86
C THR A 29 -3.01 10.40 -18.39
N VAL A 30 -2.50 11.64 -18.35
CA VAL A 30 -3.30 12.82 -17.99
C VAL A 30 -4.39 13.14 -19.03
N SER A 31 -4.15 12.84 -20.31
CA SER A 31 -5.12 13.03 -21.39
C SER A 31 -6.11 11.88 -21.59
N ASP A 32 -5.98 10.77 -20.85
CA ASP A 32 -6.88 9.61 -21.00
C ASP A 32 -8.26 9.91 -20.38
N PRO A 33 -9.37 9.67 -21.10
CA PRO A 33 -10.73 9.78 -20.57
C PRO A 33 -10.92 9.08 -19.21
N LEU A 34 -10.17 8.01 -18.95
CA LEU A 34 -10.25 7.25 -17.71
C LEU A 34 -9.57 7.96 -16.52
N PHE A 35 -8.52 8.73 -16.75
CA PHE A 35 -7.89 9.58 -15.73
C PHE A 35 -8.74 10.81 -15.40
N GLN A 36 -9.37 11.40 -16.42
CA GLN A 36 -10.37 12.45 -16.22
C GLN A 36 -11.57 11.95 -15.40
N ALA A 37 -12.00 10.70 -15.59
CA ALA A 37 -13.06 10.09 -14.79
C ALA A 37 -12.71 9.95 -13.29
N MET A 38 -11.42 9.95 -12.91
CA MET A 38 -10.99 9.93 -11.51
C MET A 38 -10.93 11.31 -10.87
N VAL A 39 -10.73 12.36 -11.66
CA VAL A 39 -10.75 13.74 -11.17
C VAL A 39 -12.19 14.14 -10.82
N ILE A 40 -13.18 13.54 -11.48
CA ILE A 40 -14.61 13.85 -11.28
C ILE A 40 -15.07 13.65 -9.83
N PRO A 41 -14.88 12.50 -9.15
CA PRO A 41 -15.34 12.35 -7.77
C PRO A 41 -14.54 13.21 -6.79
N LEU A 42 -13.25 13.47 -7.06
CA LEU A 42 -12.44 14.40 -6.26
C LEU A 42 -12.97 15.84 -6.36
N LEU A 43 -13.33 16.28 -7.57
CA LEU A 43 -13.98 17.56 -7.82
C LEU A 43 -15.38 17.63 -7.19
N ILE A 44 -16.15 16.53 -7.21
CA ILE A 44 -17.45 16.46 -6.53
C ILE A 44 -17.27 16.62 -5.01
N THR A 45 -16.28 15.95 -4.40
CA THR A 45 -16.01 16.12 -2.96
C THR A 45 -15.49 17.50 -2.59
N ALA A 46 -14.77 18.16 -3.50
CA ALA A 46 -14.26 19.52 -3.34
C ALA A 46 -15.36 20.58 -3.43
N THR A 47 -16.31 20.38 -4.34
CA THR A 47 -17.44 21.29 -4.58
C THR A 47 -18.60 21.06 -3.61
N ALA A 48 -18.66 19.91 -2.95
CA ALA A 48 -19.69 19.60 -1.95
C ALA A 48 -19.74 20.59 -0.75
N PRO A 49 -18.62 21.02 -0.14
CA PRO A 49 -18.60 22.10 0.85
C PRO A 49 -19.19 23.41 0.33
N MET A 50 -18.85 23.83 -0.90
CA MET A 50 -19.41 25.05 -1.51
C MET A 50 -20.92 24.93 -1.75
N LEU A 51 -21.39 23.79 -2.26
CA LEU A 51 -22.82 23.53 -2.47
C LEU A 51 -23.60 23.52 -1.14
N LYS A 52 -23.01 22.98 -0.08
CA LYS A 52 -23.59 22.96 1.26
C LYS A 52 -23.63 24.36 1.89
N SER A 53 -22.54 25.12 1.75
CA SER A 53 -22.43 26.51 2.22
C SER A 53 -23.45 27.42 1.53
N MET A 54 -23.67 27.25 0.21
CA MET A 54 -24.75 27.93 -0.53
C MET A 54 -26.16 27.54 -0.05
N LYS A 55 -26.39 26.27 0.30
CA LYS A 55 -27.68 25.78 0.81
C LYS A 55 -27.99 26.26 2.22
N GLU A 56 -26.96 26.46 3.05
CA GLU A 56 -27.08 26.94 4.43
C GLU A 56 -27.07 28.49 4.52
N GLY A 57 -27.11 29.20 3.38
CA GLY A 57 -27.27 30.65 3.31
C GLY A 57 -26.04 31.45 3.73
N HIS A 58 -24.90 30.79 3.93
CA HIS A 58 -23.62 31.43 4.21
C HIS A 58 -23.01 31.81 2.85
N GLY A 59 -22.83 33.10 2.58
CA GLY A 59 -22.42 33.58 1.26
C GLY A 59 -21.17 32.89 0.70
N LEU A 60 -21.05 32.83 -0.63
CA LEU A 60 -19.97 32.17 -1.39
C LEU A 60 -18.54 32.43 -0.86
N LEU A 61 -18.33 33.57 -0.21
CA LEU A 61 -17.05 33.97 0.37
C LEU A 61 -16.59 33.05 1.52
N HIS A 62 -17.50 32.46 2.29
CA HIS A 62 -17.17 31.53 3.38
C HIS A 62 -16.85 30.12 2.90
N GLY A 63 -17.45 29.67 1.78
CA GLY A 63 -17.23 28.32 1.24
C GLY A 63 -15.91 28.15 0.47
N MET A 64 -15.25 29.23 0.04
CA MET A 64 -13.99 29.16 -0.71
C MET A 64 -12.81 28.59 0.12
N PRO A 65 -12.54 29.08 1.35
CA PRO A 65 -11.51 28.48 2.21
C PRO A 65 -11.78 27.01 2.55
N GLU A 66 -13.05 26.65 2.81
CA GLU A 66 -13.47 25.27 3.10
C GLU A 66 -13.26 24.32 1.92
N MET A 67 -13.54 24.77 0.69
CA MET A 67 -13.23 24.00 -0.51
C MET A 67 -11.73 23.72 -0.63
N VAL A 68 -10.89 24.74 -0.42
CA VAL A 68 -9.44 24.60 -0.52
C VAL A 68 -8.90 23.65 0.57
N SER A 69 -9.36 23.77 1.82
CA SER A 69 -8.99 22.84 2.90
C SER A 69 -9.39 21.41 2.55
N THR A 70 -10.64 21.22 2.11
CA THR A 70 -11.17 19.90 1.75
C THR A 70 -10.40 19.27 0.59
N LEU A 71 -10.00 20.07 -0.42
CA LEU A 71 -9.16 19.62 -1.53
C LEU A 71 -7.78 19.17 -1.05
N ILE A 72 -7.14 19.96 -0.20
CA ILE A 72 -5.82 19.65 0.35
C ILE A 72 -5.91 18.39 1.22
N GLU A 73 -6.87 18.31 2.14
CA GLU A 73 -7.09 17.14 2.99
C GLU A 73 -7.36 15.88 2.17
N SER A 74 -8.21 15.95 1.15
CA SER A 74 -8.55 14.81 0.31
C SER A 74 -7.34 14.35 -0.52
N THR A 75 -6.57 15.29 -1.07
CA THR A 75 -5.36 14.97 -1.84
C THR A 75 -4.27 14.40 -0.94
N LEU A 76 -4.04 14.98 0.23
CA LEU A 76 -3.08 14.47 1.20
C LEU A 76 -3.50 13.10 1.75
N ALA A 77 -4.80 12.86 1.97
CA ALA A 77 -5.31 11.57 2.38
C ALA A 77 -5.11 10.49 1.30
N LEU A 78 -5.27 10.86 0.03
CA LEU A 78 -4.98 9.99 -1.12
C LEU A 78 -3.48 9.67 -1.18
N LEU A 79 -2.65 10.70 -1.17
CA LEU A 79 -1.19 10.55 -1.25
C LEU A 79 -0.62 9.79 -0.04
N SER A 80 -1.07 10.09 1.17
CA SER A 80 -0.64 9.40 2.39
C SER A 80 -0.98 7.91 2.36
N ASN A 81 -2.20 7.57 1.92
CA ASN A 81 -2.60 6.18 1.71
C ASN A 81 -1.71 5.47 0.69
N SER A 82 -1.49 6.08 -0.47
CA SER A 82 -0.65 5.50 -1.53
C SER A 82 0.81 5.35 -1.09
N LEU A 83 1.37 6.36 -0.41
CA LEU A 83 2.73 6.33 0.10
C LEU A 83 2.92 5.27 1.20
N SER A 84 1.89 4.92 1.97
CA SER A 84 1.97 3.81 2.94
C SER A 84 2.37 2.49 2.26
N PHE A 85 1.89 2.23 1.05
CA PHE A 85 2.18 1.02 0.28
C PHE A 85 3.59 0.98 -0.34
N ILE A 86 4.32 2.10 -0.40
CA ILE A 86 5.72 2.10 -0.90
C ILE A 86 6.61 1.16 -0.08
N ARG A 87 6.22 0.89 1.17
CA ARG A 87 6.96 -0.01 2.04
C ARG A 87 7.00 -1.44 1.51
N LEU A 88 5.94 -1.89 0.82
CA LEU A 88 5.94 -3.19 0.15
C LEU A 88 7.00 -3.25 -0.97
N ALA A 89 7.16 -2.17 -1.74
CA ALA A 89 8.18 -2.07 -2.78
C ALA A 89 9.60 -2.08 -2.19
N ALA A 90 9.81 -1.38 -1.07
CA ALA A 90 11.09 -1.42 -0.36
C ALA A 90 11.46 -2.83 0.13
N PHE A 91 10.49 -3.61 0.63
CA PHE A 91 10.70 -5.00 1.03
C PHE A 91 10.98 -5.92 -0.18
N ALA A 92 10.38 -5.67 -1.35
CA ALA A 92 10.70 -6.42 -2.56
C ALA A 92 12.15 -6.18 -3.03
N VAL A 93 12.63 -4.93 -2.98
CA VAL A 93 14.03 -4.60 -3.29
C VAL A 93 14.99 -5.23 -2.27
N ALA A 94 14.62 -5.20 -0.98
CA ALA A 94 15.40 -5.83 0.08
C ALA A 94 15.55 -7.34 -0.17
N HIS A 95 14.45 -8.03 -0.51
CA HIS A 95 14.45 -9.47 -0.82
C HIS A 95 15.46 -9.85 -1.90
N GLU A 96 15.42 -9.17 -3.05
CA GLU A 96 16.37 -9.40 -4.14
C GLU A 96 17.82 -9.11 -3.71
N THR A 97 18.02 -8.03 -2.96
CA THR A 97 19.35 -7.62 -2.49
C THR A 97 19.95 -8.63 -1.51
N PHE A 98 19.15 -9.15 -0.58
CA PHE A 98 19.59 -10.17 0.37
C PHE A 98 19.86 -11.51 -0.30
N GLY A 99 19.11 -11.89 -1.32
CA GLY A 99 19.38 -13.09 -2.12
C GLY A 99 20.73 -13.04 -2.83
N VAL A 100 21.03 -11.92 -3.50
CA VAL A 100 22.33 -11.69 -4.15
C VAL A 100 23.46 -11.67 -3.12
N LEU A 101 23.26 -10.94 -2.02
CA LEU A 101 24.26 -10.80 -0.96
C LEU A 101 24.58 -12.14 -0.28
N ALA A 102 23.58 -12.98 -0.03
CA ALA A 102 23.76 -14.34 0.50
C ALA A 102 24.64 -15.21 -0.42
N GLY A 103 24.42 -15.12 -1.74
CA GLY A 103 25.26 -15.77 -2.74
C GLY A 103 26.71 -15.27 -2.70
N MET A 104 26.91 -13.95 -2.69
CA MET A 104 28.24 -13.32 -2.64
C MET A 104 29.01 -13.68 -1.36
N PHE A 105 28.36 -13.65 -0.20
CA PHE A 105 28.97 -14.04 1.07
C PHE A 105 29.41 -15.50 1.09
N THR A 106 28.63 -16.39 0.49
CA THR A 106 28.96 -17.82 0.49
C THR A 106 30.11 -18.15 -0.46
N VAL A 107 30.21 -17.43 -1.57
CA VAL A 107 31.31 -17.56 -2.54
C VAL A 107 32.59 -16.84 -2.05
N GLY A 108 32.46 -15.87 -1.14
CA GLY A 108 33.59 -15.06 -0.67
C GLY A 108 34.15 -14.12 -1.73
N SER A 109 33.39 -13.82 -2.79
CA SER A 109 33.79 -12.96 -3.90
C SER A 109 32.72 -11.90 -4.18
N THR A 110 33.14 -10.78 -4.77
CA THR A 110 32.25 -9.67 -5.14
C THR A 110 31.43 -9.93 -6.41
N SER A 111 31.64 -11.07 -7.08
CA SER A 111 30.92 -11.46 -8.28
C SER A 111 30.63 -12.96 -8.29
N ILE A 112 29.45 -13.29 -8.81
CA ILE A 112 28.98 -14.66 -8.96
C ILE A 112 29.38 -15.13 -10.37
N THR A 113 30.47 -15.88 -10.49
CA THR A 113 30.95 -16.43 -11.77
C THR A 113 30.60 -17.92 -11.89
N PRO A 114 30.56 -18.50 -13.11
CA PRO A 114 30.27 -19.91 -13.31
C PRO A 114 31.25 -20.84 -12.58
N GLU A 115 32.55 -20.48 -12.51
CA GLU A 115 33.52 -21.29 -11.76
C GLU A 115 33.24 -21.31 -10.25
N ASN A 116 32.81 -20.17 -9.70
CA ASN A 116 32.46 -20.03 -8.29
C ASN A 116 31.17 -20.77 -7.92
N LEU A 117 30.20 -20.85 -8.85
CA LEU A 117 29.01 -21.70 -8.68
C LEU A 117 29.36 -23.18 -8.62
N ILE A 118 30.26 -23.64 -9.48
CA ILE A 118 30.71 -25.03 -9.48
C ILE A 118 31.40 -25.34 -8.15
N HIS A 119 32.24 -24.42 -7.66
CA HIS A 119 32.91 -24.54 -6.36
C HIS A 119 31.93 -24.57 -5.18
N LEU A 120 30.85 -23.78 -5.24
CA LEU A 120 29.77 -23.78 -4.25
C LEU A 120 29.06 -25.14 -4.16
N LEU A 121 28.83 -25.79 -5.31
CA LEU A 121 28.10 -27.06 -5.42
C LEU A 121 28.97 -28.30 -5.15
N THR A 122 30.28 -28.21 -5.41
CA THR A 122 31.22 -29.33 -5.19
C THR A 122 31.78 -29.37 -3.77
N ASN A 123 31.83 -28.25 -3.06
CA ASN A 123 32.37 -28.21 -1.70
C ASN A 123 31.25 -28.38 -0.65
N PRO A 124 31.28 -29.43 0.19
CA PRO A 124 30.25 -29.67 1.19
C PRO A 124 30.19 -28.58 2.26
N VAL A 125 31.30 -27.90 2.55
CA VAL A 125 31.35 -26.82 3.56
C VAL A 125 30.60 -25.58 3.08
N SER A 126 30.78 -25.21 1.81
CA SER A 126 30.09 -24.05 1.23
C SER A 126 28.59 -24.29 1.08
N LEU A 127 28.17 -25.53 0.81
CA LEU A 127 26.76 -25.90 0.75
C LEU A 127 26.06 -25.73 2.11
N ILE A 128 26.72 -26.12 3.20
CA ILE A 128 26.19 -25.97 4.57
C ILE A 128 26.08 -24.48 4.91
N ALA A 129 27.11 -23.69 4.60
CA ALA A 129 27.11 -22.25 4.82
C ALA A 129 26.00 -21.55 4.01
N PHE A 130 25.86 -21.90 2.72
CA PHE A 130 24.80 -21.41 1.83
C PHE A 130 23.41 -21.64 2.44
N THR A 131 23.16 -22.88 2.85
CA THR A 131 21.86 -23.31 3.38
C THR A 131 21.54 -22.57 4.67
N PHE A 132 22.53 -22.43 5.56
CA PHE A 132 22.34 -21.72 6.83
C PHE A 132 22.03 -20.23 6.63
N ILE A 133 22.78 -19.55 5.76
CA ILE A 133 22.57 -18.12 5.46
C ILE A 133 21.19 -17.89 4.85
N ASN A 134 20.77 -18.72 3.88
CA ASN A 134 19.45 -18.60 3.26
C ASN A 134 18.31 -18.82 4.26
N ILE A 135 18.42 -19.82 5.14
CA ILE A 135 17.40 -20.05 6.19
C ILE A 135 17.31 -18.85 7.12
N ALA A 136 18.44 -18.26 7.53
CA ALA A 136 18.46 -17.09 8.38
C ALA A 136 17.81 -15.86 7.70
N VAL A 137 18.13 -15.62 6.43
CA VAL A 137 17.54 -14.53 5.63
C VAL A 137 16.04 -14.74 5.48
N ILE A 138 15.58 -15.93 5.09
CA ILE A 138 14.15 -16.24 4.94
C ILE A 138 13.39 -16.03 6.26
N GLY A 139 13.97 -16.47 7.38
CA GLY A 139 13.35 -16.29 8.70
C GLY A 139 13.23 -14.81 9.08
N LEU A 140 14.28 -14.02 8.87
CA LEU A 140 14.31 -12.61 9.23
C LEU A 140 13.43 -11.76 8.30
N GLU A 141 13.54 -11.94 6.99
CA GLU A 141 12.71 -11.23 6.01
C GLU A 141 11.24 -11.62 6.10
N GLY A 142 10.95 -12.90 6.28
CA GLY A 142 9.58 -13.40 6.48
C GLY A 142 8.94 -12.75 7.70
N LEU A 143 9.66 -12.65 8.82
CA LEU A 143 9.17 -11.99 10.03
C LEU A 143 8.93 -10.49 9.81
N LEU A 144 9.88 -9.77 9.22
CA LEU A 144 9.79 -8.33 9.01
C LEU A 144 8.67 -7.96 8.02
N SER A 145 8.60 -8.68 6.89
CA SER A 145 7.56 -8.48 5.88
C SER A 145 6.18 -8.85 6.42
N PHE A 146 6.06 -9.88 7.27
CA PHE A 146 4.82 -10.22 7.95
C PHE A 146 4.32 -9.09 8.86
N ILE A 147 5.18 -8.55 9.74
CA ILE A 147 4.82 -7.44 10.62
C ILE A 147 4.36 -6.23 9.79
N GLN A 148 5.03 -5.96 8.67
CA GLN A 148 4.64 -4.87 7.80
C GLN A 148 3.29 -5.10 7.11
N ALA A 149 3.07 -6.29 6.57
CA ALA A 149 1.81 -6.64 5.92
C ALA A 149 0.64 -6.51 6.90
N MET A 150 0.82 -6.96 8.14
CA MET A 150 -0.18 -6.79 9.21
C MET A 150 -0.46 -5.31 9.49
N ARG A 151 0.57 -4.46 9.49
CA ARG A 151 0.38 -3.02 9.67
C ARG A 151 -0.49 -2.40 8.58
N LEU A 152 -0.17 -2.67 7.31
CA LEU A 152 -0.96 -2.17 6.17
C LEU A 152 -2.41 -2.68 6.23
N THR A 153 -2.59 -3.95 6.59
CA THR A 153 -3.92 -4.58 6.64
C THR A 153 -4.79 -3.99 7.76
N PHE A 154 -4.24 -3.80 8.97
CA PHE A 154 -5.02 -3.25 10.08
C PHE A 154 -5.24 -1.75 10.01
N TYR A 155 -4.24 -0.97 9.61
CA TYR A 155 -4.33 0.49 9.66
C TYR A 155 -4.87 1.11 8.38
N GLU A 156 -4.55 0.54 7.22
CA GLU A 156 -4.89 1.12 5.91
C GLU A 156 -6.11 0.46 5.25
N PHE A 157 -6.28 -0.85 5.45
CA PHE A 157 -7.36 -1.61 4.82
C PHE A 157 -8.60 -1.75 5.73
N PHE A 158 -8.45 -2.28 6.95
CA PHE A 158 -9.60 -2.52 7.82
C PHE A 158 -10.27 -1.24 8.32
N THR A 159 -9.55 -0.16 8.57
CA THR A 159 -10.13 1.12 8.99
C THR A 159 -11.11 1.72 7.98
N LYS A 160 -11.02 1.34 6.70
CA LYS A 160 -11.90 1.86 5.62
C LYS A 160 -13.23 1.11 5.51
N PHE A 161 -13.30 -0.15 5.93
CA PHE A 161 -14.46 -1.03 5.69
C PHE A 161 -15.02 -1.66 6.96
N TYR A 162 -14.21 -1.81 8.00
CA TYR A 162 -14.59 -2.45 9.24
C TYR A 162 -14.92 -1.38 10.30
N SER A 163 -16.21 -1.15 10.50
CA SER A 163 -16.70 -0.45 11.68
C SER A 163 -16.78 -1.46 12.81
N ALA A 164 -16.01 -1.26 13.89
CA ALA A 164 -15.89 -2.15 15.05
C ALA A 164 -17.17 -2.20 15.93
N ASN A 165 -18.36 -2.23 15.32
CA ASN A 165 -19.67 -2.25 15.98
C ASN A 165 -20.21 -3.68 16.23
N GLY A 166 -19.36 -4.70 16.10
CA GLY A 166 -19.75 -6.08 16.37
C GLY A 166 -19.90 -6.36 17.87
N ARG A 167 -20.91 -7.14 18.25
CA ARG A 167 -21.00 -7.69 19.62
C ARG A 167 -20.22 -9.00 19.69
N PRO A 168 -19.29 -9.17 20.66
CA PRO A 168 -18.60 -10.43 20.82
C PRO A 168 -19.62 -11.53 21.16
N PHE A 169 -19.52 -12.66 20.45
CA PHE A 169 -20.36 -13.81 20.74
C PHE A 169 -19.92 -14.44 22.06
N LEU A 170 -20.77 -14.34 23.08
CA LEU A 170 -20.59 -15.01 24.37
C LEU A 170 -21.40 -16.30 24.39
N ARG A 171 -20.78 -17.40 24.86
CA ARG A 171 -21.50 -18.66 25.01
C ARG A 171 -22.50 -18.54 26.16
N VAL A 172 -23.64 -19.22 26.06
CA VAL A 172 -24.73 -19.19 27.08
C VAL A 172 -24.22 -19.50 28.49
N ARG A 173 -23.21 -20.37 28.63
CA ARG A 173 -22.59 -20.70 29.92
C ARG A 173 -21.85 -19.53 30.57
N GLU A 174 -21.24 -18.64 29.79
CA GLU A 174 -20.48 -17.48 30.27
C GLU A 174 -21.40 -16.31 30.67
N LEU A 175 -22.57 -16.19 30.03
CA LEU A 175 -23.62 -15.22 30.39
C LEU A 175 -24.36 -15.57 31.69
N LEU A 176 -24.35 -16.84 32.09
CA LEU A 176 -24.97 -17.31 33.33
C LEU A 176 -24.01 -17.27 34.54
N SER A 177 -22.71 -17.07 34.30
CA SER A 177 -21.67 -17.00 35.33
C SER A 177 -21.19 -15.56 35.63
N ALA A 178 -21.78 -14.55 34.99
CA ALA A 178 -21.53 -13.12 35.20
C ALA A 178 -22.76 -12.47 35.84
#